data_AF-T1PH79-F1
#
_entry.id   AF-T1PH79-F1
#
_cell.length_a   1.000
_cell.length_b   1.000
_cell.length_c   1.000
_cell.angle_alpha   90.00
_cell.angle_beta   90.00
_cell.angle_gamma   90.00
#
_symmetry.space_group_name_H-M   'P 1'
#
loop_
_entity.id
_entity.type
_entity.pdbx_description
1 polymer ?
#
loop_
_entity_poly.entity_id
_entity_poly.type
_entity_poly.pdbx_seq_one_letter_code
_entity_poly.pdbx_strand_id
1 'polypeptide(L)'
;MDTAYRAYSYHKYSTRWRSMTHYVEEEKDIVDIFDLIGYQKAACVIKMFHHAFGQKTFMRGIQKYLLKYQYSVANEMDLFGCLQKALEQENAEEKSEKSWIPLVPEIMLSWTHSKQVPIIKVIRNYENNTITLVQHQRPPFAENLWIPLNFASSSDHDFQNTAAAYFMPPVEKQTVNASDLGIHLEPSDWLIVNKQQTGFYHVLYDDENLRRIAHALQENHLDIHEFNRADIFYCLQPLIDHNEVENINVIFELLSYLSHEEELLVWNFVQATVELFERHLDNTASHEHYKQFVRHLVRPIYLKYFPSILEARLAISEKTGSEHTSRQNLLKMACHVDLSECLDYARQLAFDYIFQQIEFVSSKEDYYVVTGDVLCYGLKYLTDEEFHNVVDVLLATNRDTMFFDDIIIALRCTQNPVHIRLYLDMIIGPNATEFITNPNDSALNVKRLSRANGRSRSILRQYIANNFRTLMEYPYFTEIFNIMAEYVPTTHSHQFRTFHELISREMKLLATKVEYNSPLIEPNSQDVGKQIKMTETFLDKFEPDIYDWLTKHQRPVYAASLAPQRNSSPNRFGPILRLAGNLYRKLFKTTN
;
A
#
# COMPACT_ATOMS: atom_id res chain seq x y z
N MET A 1 -6.32 14.49 -1.65
CA MET A 1 -5.63 13.30 -2.17
C MET A 1 -6.46 12.03 -1.99
N ASP A 2 -7.09 11.78 -0.83
CA ASP A 2 -7.98 10.61 -0.62
C ASP A 2 -9.07 10.45 -1.69
N THR A 3 -9.75 11.53 -2.08
CA THR A 3 -10.76 11.48 -3.17
C THR A 3 -10.18 11.12 -4.53
N ALA A 4 -9.00 11.64 -4.87
CA ALA A 4 -8.32 11.30 -6.13
C ALA A 4 -7.77 9.87 -6.10
N TYR A 5 -7.19 9.45 -4.98
CA TYR A 5 -6.76 8.07 -4.73
C TYR A 5 -7.90 7.08 -4.88
N ARG A 6 -9.07 7.36 -4.28
CA ARG A 6 -10.28 6.53 -4.45
C ARG A 6 -10.75 6.51 -5.91
N ALA A 7 -10.77 7.66 -6.58
CA ALA A 7 -11.11 7.76 -8.00
C ALA A 7 -10.14 6.98 -8.91
N TYR A 8 -8.84 6.98 -8.61
CA TYR A 8 -7.82 6.19 -9.32
C TYR A 8 -7.93 4.69 -9.00
N SER A 9 -8.22 4.34 -7.75
CA SER A 9 -8.38 2.95 -7.30
C SER A 9 -9.66 2.28 -7.83
N TYR A 10 -10.61 3.06 -8.35
CA TYR A 10 -11.86 2.56 -8.92
C TYR A 10 -11.63 1.51 -10.01
N HIS A 11 -10.63 1.72 -10.87
CA HIS A 11 -10.23 0.78 -11.93
C HIS A 11 -9.69 -0.56 -11.38
N LYS A 12 -9.28 -0.62 -10.10
CA LYS A 12 -8.78 -1.83 -9.45
C LYS A 12 -9.87 -2.70 -8.82
N TYR A 13 -11.02 -2.11 -8.46
CA TYR A 13 -12.05 -2.78 -7.65
C TYR A 13 -13.47 -2.78 -8.24
N SER A 14 -13.77 -1.96 -9.25
CA SER A 14 -15.09 -1.91 -9.87
C SER A 14 -15.16 -2.74 -11.15
N THR A 15 -16.24 -3.49 -11.33
CA THR A 15 -16.59 -4.18 -12.59
C THR A 15 -17.42 -3.32 -13.53
N ARG A 16 -17.83 -2.11 -13.11
CA ARG A 16 -18.65 -1.18 -13.91
C ARG A 16 -17.84 0.01 -14.41
N TRP A 17 -17.36 -0.07 -15.64
CA TRP A 17 -16.48 0.94 -16.23
C TRP A 17 -17.33 1.83 -17.15
N ARG A 18 -17.75 2.99 -16.66
CA ARG A 18 -18.54 3.96 -17.44
C ARG A 18 -17.83 5.31 -17.57
N SER A 19 -18.23 6.04 -18.60
CA SER A 19 -17.91 7.44 -18.80
C SER A 19 -18.66 8.31 -17.79
N MET A 20 -18.21 9.54 -17.58
CA MET A 20 -18.92 10.50 -16.72
C MET A 20 -20.27 10.85 -17.35
N THR A 21 -20.25 11.12 -18.65
CA THR A 21 -21.45 11.27 -19.48
C THR A 21 -21.97 9.89 -19.83
N HIS A 22 -23.11 9.52 -19.26
CA HIS A 22 -23.71 8.20 -19.43
C HIS A 22 -25.22 8.35 -19.57
N TYR A 23 -25.80 7.66 -20.55
CA TYR A 23 -27.24 7.64 -20.76
C TYR A 23 -27.92 6.75 -19.73
N VAL A 24 -29.07 7.20 -19.22
CA VAL A 24 -29.92 6.45 -18.29
C VAL A 24 -31.38 6.67 -18.66
N GLU A 25 -32.22 5.67 -18.40
CA GLU A 25 -33.66 5.73 -18.70
C GLU A 25 -34.49 5.15 -17.55
N GLU A 26 -34.17 3.93 -17.11
CA GLU A 26 -34.88 3.24 -16.03
C GLU A 26 -34.53 3.81 -14.65
N GLU A 27 -35.47 3.74 -13.70
CA GLU A 27 -35.29 4.24 -12.32
C GLU A 27 -34.02 3.68 -11.67
N LYS A 28 -33.75 2.40 -11.90
CA LYS A 28 -32.54 1.74 -11.40
C LYS A 28 -31.27 2.35 -11.98
N ASP A 29 -31.24 2.62 -13.29
CA ASP A 29 -30.06 3.18 -13.95
C ASP A 29 -29.80 4.62 -13.49
N ILE A 30 -30.88 5.37 -13.21
CA ILE A 30 -30.80 6.71 -12.61
C ILE A 30 -30.19 6.65 -11.20
N VAL A 31 -30.56 5.67 -10.37
CA VAL A 31 -29.95 5.51 -9.04
C VAL A 31 -28.49 5.06 -9.17
N ASP A 32 -28.18 4.21 -10.14
CA ASP A 32 -26.84 3.63 -10.31
C ASP A 32 -25.77 4.67 -10.75
N ILE A 33 -26.16 5.82 -11.32
CA ILE A 33 -25.19 6.88 -11.67
C ILE A 33 -24.72 7.74 -10.48
N PHE A 34 -25.34 7.60 -9.30
CA PHE A 34 -24.89 8.24 -8.06
C PHE A 34 -23.71 7.48 -7.42
N ASP A 35 -22.63 7.31 -8.19
CA ASP A 35 -21.46 6.51 -7.85
C ASP A 35 -20.16 7.34 -7.76
N LEU A 36 -19.03 6.65 -7.57
CA LEU A 36 -17.72 7.29 -7.49
C LEU A 36 -17.32 8.03 -8.79
N ILE A 37 -17.90 7.69 -9.95
CA ILE A 37 -17.62 8.35 -11.22
C ILE A 37 -18.35 9.70 -11.28
N GLY A 38 -19.66 9.70 -10.95
CA GLY A 38 -20.49 10.92 -10.93
C GLY A 38 -20.01 11.96 -9.91
N TYR A 39 -19.39 11.50 -8.82
CA TYR A 39 -18.87 12.38 -7.76
C TYR A 39 -17.36 12.59 -7.83
N GLN A 40 -16.56 11.56 -7.58
CA GLN A 40 -15.12 11.72 -7.31
C GLN A 40 -14.30 11.92 -8.59
N LYS A 41 -14.53 11.10 -9.63
CA LYS A 41 -13.86 11.28 -10.93
C LYS A 41 -14.24 12.63 -11.55
N ALA A 42 -15.52 12.97 -11.57
CA ALA A 42 -16.01 14.26 -12.06
C ALA A 42 -15.38 15.44 -11.31
N ALA A 43 -15.31 15.40 -9.98
CA ALA A 43 -14.65 16.44 -9.20
C ALA A 43 -13.15 16.57 -9.53
N CYS A 44 -12.44 15.47 -9.75
CA CYS A 44 -11.02 15.50 -10.13
C CYS A 44 -10.82 16.09 -11.53
N VAL A 45 -11.65 15.73 -12.51
CA VAL A 45 -11.58 16.29 -13.88
C VAL A 45 -11.95 17.78 -13.89
N ILE A 46 -12.97 18.18 -13.12
CA ILE A 46 -13.32 19.60 -12.94
C ILE A 46 -12.15 20.36 -12.32
N LYS A 47 -11.53 19.82 -11.26
CA LYS A 47 -10.34 20.41 -10.64
C LYS A 47 -9.20 20.55 -11.65
N MET A 48 -8.93 19.51 -12.45
CA MET A 48 -7.92 19.56 -13.50
C MET A 48 -8.17 20.72 -14.47
N PHE A 49 -9.40 20.91 -14.96
CA PHE A 49 -9.71 22.02 -15.86
C PHE A 49 -9.71 23.38 -15.16
N HIS A 50 -10.07 23.44 -13.88
CA HIS A 50 -9.91 24.66 -13.06
C HIS A 50 -8.45 25.12 -12.97
N HIS A 51 -7.50 24.18 -12.90
CA HIS A 51 -6.07 24.50 -12.98
C HIS A 51 -5.65 24.77 -14.43
N ALA A 52 -5.93 23.86 -15.36
CA ALA A 52 -5.46 23.91 -16.75
C ALA A 52 -5.87 25.19 -17.48
N PHE A 53 -7.10 25.69 -17.26
CA PHE A 53 -7.63 26.90 -17.87
C PHE A 53 -7.31 28.19 -17.08
N GLY A 54 -6.63 28.07 -15.94
CA GLY A 54 -6.42 29.18 -15.00
C GLY A 54 -7.64 29.42 -14.12
N GLN A 55 -7.41 29.44 -12.80
CA GLN A 55 -8.48 29.45 -11.78
C GLN A 55 -9.45 30.62 -11.95
N LYS A 56 -8.93 31.83 -12.17
CA LYS A 56 -9.74 33.04 -12.34
C LYS A 56 -10.64 32.95 -13.56
N THR A 57 -10.10 32.51 -14.69
CA THR A 57 -10.82 32.39 -15.96
C THR A 57 -11.85 31.27 -15.92
N PHE A 58 -11.50 30.14 -15.32
CA PHE A 58 -12.44 29.07 -15.07
C PHE A 58 -13.63 29.56 -14.25
N MET A 59 -13.39 30.24 -13.11
CA MET A 59 -14.46 30.78 -12.27
C MET A 59 -15.31 31.83 -12.99
N ARG A 60 -14.71 32.67 -13.84
CA ARG A 60 -15.44 33.59 -14.73
C ARG A 60 -16.35 32.84 -15.70
N GLY A 61 -15.89 31.72 -16.25
CA GLY A 61 -16.71 30.84 -17.09
C GLY A 61 -17.86 30.18 -16.34
N ILE A 62 -17.62 29.70 -15.12
CA ILE A 62 -18.68 29.18 -14.22
C ILE A 62 -19.71 30.25 -13.90
N GLN A 63 -19.29 31.47 -13.58
CA GLN A 63 -20.22 32.57 -13.33
C GLN A 63 -21.09 32.86 -14.55
N LYS A 64 -20.51 32.91 -15.76
CA LYS A 64 -21.27 33.07 -17.02
C LYS A 64 -22.25 31.93 -17.23
N TYR A 65 -21.84 30.70 -16.97
CA TYR A 65 -22.70 29.51 -17.07
C TYR A 65 -23.90 29.63 -16.13
N LEU A 66 -23.67 29.87 -14.84
CA LEU A 66 -24.74 29.97 -13.83
C LEU A 66 -25.71 31.13 -14.15
N LEU A 67 -25.21 32.29 -14.57
CA LEU A 67 -26.06 33.43 -14.93
C LEU A 67 -26.88 33.19 -16.21
N LYS A 68 -26.30 32.49 -17.19
CA LYS A 68 -26.97 32.24 -18.48
C LYS A 68 -28.09 31.21 -18.35
N TYR A 69 -27.90 30.19 -17.54
CA TYR A 69 -28.83 29.06 -17.37
C TYR A 69 -29.59 29.10 -16.04
N GLN A 70 -29.58 30.25 -15.34
CA GLN A 70 -30.36 30.42 -14.11
C GLN A 70 -31.83 30.10 -14.34
N TYR A 71 -32.43 29.34 -13.43
CA TYR A 71 -33.84 28.90 -13.51
C TYR A 71 -34.18 28.10 -14.78
N SER A 72 -33.19 27.47 -15.41
CA SER A 72 -33.34 26.62 -16.59
C SER A 72 -32.57 25.31 -16.44
N VAL A 73 -32.56 24.50 -17.50
CA VAL A 73 -31.79 23.26 -17.60
C VAL A 73 -30.57 23.47 -18.51
N ALA A 74 -29.54 22.63 -18.34
CA ALA A 74 -28.32 22.69 -19.11
C ALA A 74 -27.74 21.30 -19.35
N ASN A 75 -26.94 21.16 -20.39
CA ASN A 75 -26.14 19.98 -20.68
C ASN A 75 -24.62 20.30 -20.62
N GLU A 76 -23.78 19.32 -20.90
CA GLU A 76 -22.32 19.47 -20.85
C GLU A 76 -21.77 20.54 -21.82
N MET A 77 -22.34 20.65 -23.02
CA MET A 77 -21.91 21.60 -24.05
C MET A 77 -22.21 23.05 -23.65
N ASP A 78 -23.27 23.27 -22.88
CA ASP A 78 -23.62 24.58 -22.32
C ASP A 78 -22.53 25.09 -21.37
N LEU A 79 -21.99 24.21 -20.52
CA LEU A 79 -20.86 24.52 -19.65
C LEU A 79 -19.59 24.79 -20.48
N PHE A 80 -19.26 23.91 -21.43
CA PHE A 80 -18.04 24.02 -22.23
C PHE A 80 -18.01 25.32 -23.04
N GLY A 81 -19.13 25.70 -23.65
CA GLY A 81 -19.25 26.95 -24.41
C GLY A 81 -19.11 28.20 -23.53
N CYS A 82 -19.54 28.15 -22.26
CA CYS A 82 -19.35 29.26 -21.32
C CYS A 82 -17.89 29.38 -20.86
N LEU A 83 -17.19 28.26 -20.65
CA LEU A 83 -15.76 28.23 -20.34
C LEU A 83 -14.92 28.73 -21.52
N GLN A 84 -15.21 28.24 -22.73
CA GLN A 84 -14.55 28.68 -23.96
C GLN A 84 -14.65 30.20 -24.15
N LYS A 85 -15.85 30.78 -24.00
CA LYS A 85 -16.05 32.23 -24.09
C LYS A 85 -15.26 33.02 -23.03
N ALA A 86 -15.08 32.47 -21.84
CA ALA A 86 -14.27 33.11 -20.81
C ALA A 86 -12.78 33.09 -21.17
N LEU A 87 -12.30 32.02 -21.79
CA LEU A 87 -10.93 31.89 -22.29
C LEU A 87 -10.67 32.80 -23.49
N GLU A 88 -11.59 32.87 -24.45
CA GLU A 88 -11.50 33.79 -25.60
C GLU A 88 -11.38 35.25 -25.16
N GLN A 89 -12.14 35.64 -24.12
CA GLN A 89 -12.06 36.99 -23.55
C GLN A 89 -10.70 37.27 -22.91
N GLU A 90 -10.16 36.36 -22.11
CA GLU A 90 -8.82 36.52 -21.52
C GLU A 90 -7.75 36.57 -22.63
N ASN A 91 -7.83 35.67 -23.60
CA ASN A 91 -6.88 35.60 -24.70
C ASN A 91 -6.85 36.90 -25.53
N ALA A 92 -8.01 37.54 -25.72
CA ALA A 92 -8.10 38.86 -26.35
C ALA A 92 -7.55 39.99 -25.46
N GLU A 93 -7.78 39.94 -24.14
CA GLU A 93 -7.28 40.90 -23.14
C GLU A 93 -5.74 40.84 -23.01
N GLU A 94 -5.18 39.64 -22.97
CA GLU A 94 -3.75 39.37 -22.81
C GLU A 94 -2.96 39.40 -24.13
N LYS A 95 -3.67 39.48 -25.27
CA LYS A 95 -3.08 39.34 -26.62
C LYS A 95 -2.25 38.06 -26.76
N SER A 96 -2.69 36.98 -26.11
CA SER A 96 -2.07 35.66 -26.27
C SER A 96 -2.58 34.96 -27.54
N GLU A 97 -1.81 34.04 -28.10
CA GLU A 97 -2.17 33.25 -29.29
C GLU A 97 -2.33 31.77 -28.93
N LYS A 98 -3.21 31.47 -27.96
CA LYS A 98 -3.46 30.09 -27.52
C LYS A 98 -4.37 29.37 -28.53
N SER A 99 -3.75 28.64 -29.46
CA SER A 99 -4.44 27.95 -30.57
C SER A 99 -5.42 26.85 -30.15
N TRP A 100 -5.37 26.39 -28.91
CA TRP A 100 -6.24 25.33 -28.38
C TRP A 100 -7.59 25.84 -27.84
N ILE A 101 -7.78 27.16 -27.65
CA ILE A 101 -9.03 27.71 -27.09
C ILE A 101 -10.27 27.36 -27.93
N PRO A 102 -10.23 27.40 -29.28
CA PRO A 102 -11.34 26.93 -30.12
C PRO A 102 -11.70 25.45 -29.90
N LEU A 103 -10.77 24.65 -29.37
CA LEU A 103 -10.91 23.21 -29.15
C LEU A 103 -11.42 22.83 -27.74
N VAL A 104 -11.78 23.81 -26.90
CA VAL A 104 -12.24 23.56 -25.52
C VAL A 104 -13.38 22.53 -25.46
N PRO A 105 -14.41 22.56 -26.33
CA PRO A 105 -15.44 21.53 -26.34
C PRO A 105 -14.88 20.13 -26.63
N GLU A 106 -14.04 19.95 -27.66
CA GLU A 106 -13.43 18.65 -27.97
C GLU A 106 -12.51 18.15 -26.86
N ILE A 107 -11.73 19.06 -26.25
CA ILE A 107 -10.85 18.76 -25.13
C ILE A 107 -11.67 18.21 -23.97
N MET A 108 -12.72 18.92 -23.54
CA MET A 108 -13.52 18.49 -22.39
C MET A 108 -14.34 17.23 -22.68
N LEU A 109 -14.91 17.10 -23.89
CA LEU A 109 -15.63 15.89 -24.32
C LEU A 109 -14.76 14.64 -24.25
N SER A 110 -13.47 14.75 -24.62
CA SER A 110 -12.55 13.61 -24.55
C SER A 110 -12.44 13.02 -23.13
N TRP A 111 -12.62 13.83 -22.08
CA TRP A 111 -12.63 13.37 -20.70
C TRP A 111 -13.99 12.91 -20.21
N THR A 112 -15.08 13.62 -20.56
CA THR A 112 -16.41 13.27 -20.08
C THR A 112 -16.91 11.96 -20.66
N HIS A 113 -16.51 11.64 -21.89
CA HIS A 113 -16.89 10.41 -22.59
C HIS A 113 -15.88 9.26 -22.41
N SER A 114 -14.71 9.51 -21.79
CA SER A 114 -13.75 8.43 -21.57
C SER A 114 -13.99 7.62 -20.30
N LYS A 115 -13.81 6.30 -20.43
CA LYS A 115 -13.86 5.33 -19.32
C LYS A 115 -12.52 5.21 -18.58
N GLN A 116 -11.43 5.66 -19.18
CA GLN A 116 -10.08 5.42 -18.68
C GLN A 116 -9.56 6.55 -17.78
N VAL A 117 -8.45 6.25 -17.10
CA VAL A 117 -7.51 7.23 -16.56
C VAL A 117 -6.22 7.05 -17.37
N PRO A 118 -5.75 8.08 -18.09
CA PRO A 118 -4.58 7.93 -18.93
C PRO A 118 -3.30 7.85 -18.10
N ILE A 119 -2.32 7.11 -18.62
CA ILE A 119 -0.96 7.03 -18.10
C ILE A 119 -0.05 7.61 -19.18
N ILE A 120 0.70 8.64 -18.83
CA ILE A 120 1.58 9.36 -19.75
C ILE A 120 3.02 8.92 -19.49
N LYS A 121 3.62 8.15 -20.41
CA LYS A 121 5.05 7.85 -20.38
C LYS A 121 5.81 8.99 -21.05
N VAL A 122 6.70 9.62 -20.30
CA VAL A 122 7.56 10.73 -20.71
C VAL A 122 8.93 10.14 -20.99
N ILE A 123 9.40 10.29 -22.23
CA ILE A 123 10.70 9.81 -22.68
C ILE A 123 11.47 11.01 -23.21
N ARG A 124 12.61 11.32 -22.60
CA ARG A 124 13.47 12.41 -23.05
C ARG A 124 14.56 11.92 -23.98
N ASN A 125 14.81 12.70 -25.03
CA ASN A 125 16.04 12.62 -25.81
C ASN A 125 16.99 13.72 -25.33
N TYR A 126 18.02 13.31 -24.59
CA TYR A 126 18.99 14.21 -23.94
C TYR A 126 19.97 14.87 -24.91
N GLU A 127 20.12 14.35 -26.13
CA GLU A 127 21.00 14.92 -27.16
C GLU A 127 20.27 15.96 -28.01
N ASN A 128 19.05 15.63 -28.43
CA ASN A 128 18.26 16.47 -29.35
C ASN A 128 17.29 17.42 -28.62
N ASN A 129 17.26 17.38 -27.29
CA ASN A 129 16.36 18.15 -26.43
C ASN A 129 14.87 18.02 -26.81
N THR A 130 14.46 16.79 -27.12
CA THR A 130 13.06 16.47 -27.45
C THR A 130 12.41 15.65 -26.35
N ILE A 131 11.10 15.84 -26.18
CA ILE A 131 10.27 15.11 -25.23
C ILE A 131 9.26 14.31 -26.04
N THR A 132 9.29 13.01 -25.88
CA THR A 132 8.31 12.08 -26.42
C THR A 132 7.31 11.71 -25.34
N LEU A 133 6.04 12.01 -25.57
CA LEU A 133 4.91 11.71 -24.72
C LEU A 133 4.13 10.53 -25.31
N VAL A 134 3.87 9.50 -24.51
CA VAL A 134 3.12 8.31 -24.93
C VAL A 134 1.93 8.09 -24.00
N GLN A 135 0.72 8.03 -24.55
CA GLN A 135 -0.47 7.61 -23.81
C GLN A 135 -0.51 6.09 -23.79
N HIS A 136 -0.21 5.51 -22.63
CA HIS A 136 -0.27 4.06 -22.45
C HIS A 136 -1.73 3.61 -22.31
N GLN A 137 -2.17 2.73 -23.21
CA GLN A 137 -3.53 2.21 -23.25
C GLN A 137 -3.64 0.92 -22.44
N ARG A 138 -4.67 0.81 -21.60
CA ARG A 138 -4.98 -0.46 -20.92
C ARG A 138 -6.16 -1.14 -21.62
N PRO A 139 -5.95 -2.32 -22.25
CA PRO A 139 -7.04 -3.10 -22.81
C PRO A 139 -8.15 -3.35 -21.77
N PRO A 140 -9.43 -3.35 -22.16
CA PRO A 140 -9.95 -3.35 -23.54
C PRO A 140 -10.15 -1.96 -24.16
N PHE A 141 -9.77 -0.88 -23.50
CA PHE A 141 -10.10 0.48 -23.94
C PHE A 141 -8.93 1.12 -24.69
N ALA A 142 -9.16 1.55 -25.93
CA ALA A 142 -8.17 2.23 -26.78
C ALA A 142 -8.68 3.64 -27.11
N GLU A 143 -8.68 4.52 -26.11
CA GLU A 143 -9.10 5.92 -26.23
C GLU A 143 -7.92 6.81 -25.85
N ASN A 144 -7.52 7.69 -26.76
CA ASN A 144 -6.56 8.75 -26.45
C ASN A 144 -7.32 10.02 -26.09
N LEU A 145 -6.84 10.75 -25.09
CA LEU A 145 -7.50 11.96 -24.60
C LEU A 145 -6.68 13.21 -24.92
N TRP A 146 -7.34 14.37 -24.87
CA TRP A 146 -6.64 15.66 -24.84
C TRP A 146 -6.04 15.89 -23.46
N ILE A 147 -4.71 15.82 -23.30
CA ILE A 147 -4.09 15.90 -21.97
C ILE A 147 -3.56 17.31 -21.69
N PRO A 148 -4.05 18.02 -20.64
CA PRO A 148 -3.43 19.27 -20.20
C PRO A 148 -2.13 18.97 -19.45
N LEU A 149 -0.99 19.32 -20.05
CA LEU A 149 0.34 19.14 -19.51
C LEU A 149 0.92 20.46 -19.01
N ASN A 150 1.61 20.38 -17.88
CA ASN A 150 2.44 21.44 -17.32
C ASN A 150 3.76 20.81 -16.82
N PHE A 151 4.82 21.61 -16.75
CA PHE A 151 6.19 21.10 -16.63
C PHE A 151 7.01 21.92 -15.65
N ALA A 152 7.75 21.25 -14.77
CA ALA A 152 8.80 21.83 -13.95
C ALA A 152 10.13 21.14 -14.28
N SER A 153 11.24 21.84 -14.16
CA SER A 153 12.59 21.31 -14.44
C SER A 153 13.62 21.88 -13.48
N SER A 154 14.86 21.39 -13.55
CA SER A 154 15.98 21.95 -12.75
C SER A 154 16.31 23.40 -13.09
N SER A 155 15.92 23.89 -14.27
CA SER A 155 16.14 25.28 -14.66
C SER A 155 14.94 26.18 -14.28
N ASP A 156 13.76 25.58 -14.08
CA ASP A 156 12.52 26.26 -13.69
C ASP A 156 11.71 25.37 -12.72
N HIS A 157 11.96 25.58 -11.44
CA HIS A 157 11.36 24.84 -10.33
C HIS A 157 9.98 25.39 -9.92
N ASP A 158 9.31 26.20 -10.73
CA ASP A 158 8.00 26.72 -10.34
C ASP A 158 6.94 25.60 -10.35
N PHE A 159 6.54 25.15 -9.17
CA PHE A 159 5.40 24.26 -8.99
C PHE A 159 4.08 24.99 -8.73
N GLN A 160 4.07 26.31 -8.58
CA GLN A 160 2.87 27.09 -8.22
C GLN A 160 1.99 27.39 -9.43
N ASN A 161 2.58 27.73 -10.58
CA ASN A 161 1.81 27.87 -11.81
C ASN A 161 1.44 26.50 -12.39
N THR A 162 0.20 26.10 -12.15
CA THR A 162 -0.38 24.81 -12.54
C THR A 162 -1.25 24.88 -13.80
N ALA A 163 -1.30 26.04 -14.47
CA ALA A 163 -1.99 26.17 -15.76
C ALA A 163 -1.35 25.26 -16.83
N ALA A 164 -2.15 24.83 -17.81
CA ALA A 164 -1.64 23.99 -18.88
C ALA A 164 -0.68 24.82 -19.76
N ALA A 165 0.56 24.35 -19.87
CA ALA A 165 1.53 24.87 -20.84
C ALA A 165 1.27 24.28 -22.23
N TYR A 166 0.74 23.06 -22.29
CA TYR A 166 0.51 22.33 -23.52
C TYR A 166 -0.73 21.44 -23.42
N PHE A 167 -1.52 21.35 -24.49
CA PHE A 167 -2.58 20.36 -24.62
C PHE A 167 -2.15 19.29 -25.62
N MET A 168 -1.77 18.12 -25.11
CA MET A 168 -1.42 16.97 -25.94
C MET A 168 -2.67 16.50 -26.70
N PRO A 169 -2.67 16.46 -28.05
CA PRO A 169 -3.74 15.85 -28.83
C PRO A 169 -4.00 14.38 -28.47
N PRO A 170 -5.20 13.87 -28.82
CA PRO A 170 -5.63 12.50 -28.57
C PRO A 170 -4.96 11.51 -29.53
N VAL A 171 -3.64 11.41 -29.44
CA VAL A 171 -2.79 10.48 -30.19
C VAL A 171 -2.00 9.61 -29.22
N GLU A 172 -1.65 8.40 -29.67
CA GLU A 172 -0.90 7.45 -28.85
C GLU A 172 0.49 8.00 -28.48
N LYS A 173 1.14 8.65 -29.44
CA LYS A 173 2.51 9.14 -29.29
C LYS A 173 2.67 10.51 -29.93
N GLN A 174 3.36 11.41 -29.24
CA GLN A 174 3.73 12.70 -29.76
C GLN A 174 5.14 13.08 -29.32
N THR A 175 5.91 13.71 -30.22
CA THR A 175 7.24 14.23 -29.89
C THR A 175 7.27 15.72 -30.16
N VAL A 176 7.78 16.48 -29.21
CA VAL A 176 7.87 17.94 -29.24
C VAL A 176 9.27 18.38 -28.80
N ASN A 177 9.77 19.50 -29.31
CA ASN A 177 11.00 20.09 -28.78
C ASN A 177 10.69 20.78 -27.45
N ALA A 178 11.60 20.71 -26.49
CA ALA A 178 11.42 21.39 -25.20
C ALA A 178 11.24 22.92 -25.38
N SER A 179 11.96 23.51 -26.34
CA SER A 179 11.86 24.92 -26.70
C SER A 179 10.47 25.33 -27.20
N ASP A 180 9.76 24.45 -27.92
CA ASP A 180 8.42 24.72 -28.44
C ASP A 180 7.38 24.76 -27.29
N LEU A 181 7.71 24.11 -26.17
CA LEU A 181 6.94 24.18 -24.92
C LEU A 181 7.35 25.34 -24.02
N GLY A 182 8.33 26.17 -24.44
CA GLY A 182 8.91 27.22 -23.63
C GLY A 182 9.76 26.71 -22.46
N ILE A 183 10.24 25.47 -22.52
CA ILE A 183 11.04 24.84 -21.47
C ILE A 183 12.50 24.88 -21.90
N HIS A 184 13.35 25.49 -21.06
CA HIS A 184 14.79 25.32 -21.18
C HIS A 184 15.20 24.07 -20.39
N LEU A 185 15.82 23.13 -21.07
CA LEU A 185 16.08 21.80 -20.53
C LEU A 185 17.47 21.34 -20.95
N GLU A 186 18.41 21.34 -20.01
CA GLU A 186 19.76 20.84 -20.25
C GLU A 186 19.83 19.31 -20.12
N PRO A 187 20.86 18.66 -20.68
CA PRO A 187 21.00 17.21 -20.58
C PRO A 187 21.09 16.69 -19.14
N SER A 188 21.55 17.50 -18.19
CA SER A 188 21.63 17.16 -16.76
C SER A 188 20.34 17.42 -15.97
N ASP A 189 19.43 18.24 -16.51
CA ASP A 189 18.23 18.67 -15.77
C ASP A 189 17.24 17.53 -15.66
N TRP A 190 16.51 17.41 -14.56
CA TRP A 190 15.30 16.58 -14.48
C TRP A 190 14.08 17.29 -15.08
N LEU A 191 13.07 16.52 -15.45
CA LEU A 191 11.76 17.02 -15.88
C LEU A 191 10.65 16.36 -15.04
N ILE A 192 9.76 17.17 -14.48
CA ILE A 192 8.52 16.74 -13.84
C ILE A 192 7.34 17.24 -14.65
N VAL A 193 6.40 16.36 -14.94
CA VAL A 193 5.12 16.67 -15.57
C VAL A 193 4.02 16.57 -14.52
N ASN A 194 2.92 17.31 -14.70
CA ASN A 194 1.77 17.32 -13.81
C ASN A 194 2.09 17.89 -12.42
N LYS A 195 2.51 19.16 -12.39
CA LYS A 195 2.75 19.95 -11.18
C LYS A 195 1.60 19.78 -10.18
N GLN A 196 1.96 19.46 -8.95
CA GLN A 196 1.06 19.22 -7.82
C GLN A 196 -0.03 18.16 -8.05
N GLN A 197 0.13 17.27 -9.03
CA GLN A 197 -0.90 16.31 -9.46
C GLN A 197 -2.27 16.97 -9.75
N THR A 198 -2.28 18.15 -10.37
CA THR A 198 -3.55 18.81 -10.71
C THR A 198 -4.30 18.11 -11.84
N GLY A 199 -3.57 17.43 -12.73
CA GLY A 199 -4.09 16.60 -13.80
C GLY A 199 -4.57 15.24 -13.31
N PHE A 200 -5.72 14.79 -13.81
CA PHE A 200 -6.30 13.49 -13.47
C PHE A 200 -5.71 12.37 -14.34
N TYR A 201 -4.38 12.21 -14.29
CA TYR A 201 -3.62 11.23 -15.06
C TYR A 201 -2.30 10.89 -14.35
N HIS A 202 -1.75 9.71 -14.65
CA HIS A 202 -0.47 9.27 -14.11
C HIS A 202 0.68 9.62 -15.03
N VAL A 203 1.86 9.81 -14.46
CA VAL A 203 3.08 10.08 -15.22
C VAL A 203 4.13 9.02 -14.92
N LEU A 204 4.69 8.44 -15.97
CA LEU A 204 5.85 7.55 -15.91
C LEU A 204 7.00 8.22 -16.65
N TYR A 205 8.22 8.02 -16.16
CA TYR A 205 9.42 8.61 -16.75
C TYR A 205 10.36 7.52 -17.22
N ASP A 206 11.23 7.83 -18.18
CA ASP A 206 12.38 6.99 -18.49
C ASP A 206 13.38 6.93 -17.33
N ASP A 207 14.16 5.84 -17.27
CA ASP A 207 15.12 5.56 -16.19
C ASP A 207 16.13 6.70 -15.97
N GLU A 208 16.56 7.36 -17.05
CA GLU A 208 17.57 8.40 -17.02
C GLU A 208 16.99 9.69 -16.39
N ASN A 209 15.71 9.98 -16.63
CA ASN A 209 15.03 11.10 -15.99
C ASN A 209 14.76 10.78 -14.51
N LEU A 210 14.36 9.53 -14.19
CA LEU A 210 14.19 9.08 -12.81
C LEU A 210 15.49 9.16 -12.00
N ARG A 211 16.66 8.84 -12.59
CA ARG A 211 17.97 9.03 -11.93
C ARG A 211 18.26 10.49 -11.61
N ARG A 212 17.94 11.42 -12.52
CA ARG A 212 18.10 12.87 -12.24
C ARG A 212 17.16 13.36 -11.17
N ILE A 213 15.92 12.86 -11.16
CA ILE A 213 14.98 13.12 -10.08
C ILE A 213 15.55 12.59 -8.75
N ALA A 214 16.06 11.36 -8.73
CA ALA A 214 16.67 10.78 -7.53
C ALA A 214 17.84 11.62 -7.01
N HIS A 215 18.72 12.10 -7.91
CA HIS A 215 19.83 12.97 -7.56
C HIS A 215 19.36 14.29 -6.95
N ALA A 216 18.42 14.99 -7.62
CA ALA A 216 17.89 16.24 -7.12
C ALA A 216 17.19 16.09 -5.76
N LEU A 217 16.48 14.98 -5.55
CA LEU A 217 15.85 14.68 -4.26
C LEU A 217 16.88 14.43 -3.15
N GLN A 218 18.03 13.84 -3.48
CA GLN A 218 19.12 13.64 -2.51
C GLN A 218 19.87 14.94 -2.19
N GLU A 219 20.00 15.85 -3.16
CA GLU A 219 20.64 17.16 -2.94
C GLU A 219 19.73 18.12 -2.19
N ASN A 220 18.50 18.30 -2.66
CA ASN A 220 17.50 19.16 -2.06
C ASN A 220 16.08 18.72 -2.47
N HIS A 221 15.48 17.82 -1.70
CA HIS A 221 14.14 17.31 -1.99
C HIS A 221 13.04 18.39 -2.05
N LEU A 222 13.24 19.56 -1.44
CA LEU A 222 12.26 20.66 -1.46
C LEU A 222 12.14 21.34 -2.84
N ASP A 223 13.09 21.10 -3.73
CA ASP A 223 13.05 21.58 -5.11
C ASP A 223 11.96 20.92 -5.95
N ILE A 224 11.41 19.79 -5.48
CA ILE A 224 10.27 19.10 -6.08
C ILE A 224 9.12 19.09 -5.08
N HIS A 225 7.94 19.55 -5.50
CA HIS A 225 6.76 19.66 -4.64
C HIS A 225 6.34 18.29 -4.04
N GLU A 226 5.91 18.26 -2.77
CA GLU A 226 5.54 17.04 -2.04
C GLU A 226 4.54 16.13 -2.78
N PHE A 227 3.49 16.69 -3.42
CA PHE A 227 2.55 15.95 -4.26
C PHE A 227 3.22 15.23 -5.44
N ASN A 228 4.23 15.84 -6.06
CA ASN A 228 4.99 15.21 -7.13
C ASN A 228 5.95 14.15 -6.60
N ARG A 229 6.58 14.38 -5.44
CA ARG A 229 7.41 13.37 -4.75
C ARG A 229 6.60 12.13 -4.40
N ALA A 230 5.40 12.32 -3.87
CA ALA A 230 4.43 11.27 -3.58
C ALA A 230 3.95 10.54 -4.85
N ASP A 231 3.64 11.29 -5.92
CA ASP A 231 3.17 10.74 -7.19
C ASP A 231 4.14 9.75 -7.81
N ILE A 232 5.45 10.05 -7.76
CA ILE A 232 6.47 9.19 -8.35
C ILE A 232 6.36 7.77 -7.78
N PHE A 233 6.30 7.63 -6.45
CA PHE A 233 6.15 6.31 -5.83
C PHE A 233 4.80 5.68 -6.11
N TYR A 234 3.73 6.48 -6.13
CA TYR A 234 2.39 5.99 -6.46
C TYR A 234 2.31 5.41 -7.89
N CYS A 235 2.89 6.11 -8.87
CA CYS A 235 2.89 5.70 -10.27
C CYS A 235 3.82 4.50 -10.53
N LEU A 236 4.93 4.38 -9.79
CA LEU A 236 5.86 3.25 -9.91
C LEU A 236 5.33 1.97 -9.27
N GLN A 237 4.50 2.07 -8.23
CA GLN A 237 4.03 0.91 -7.46
C GLN A 237 3.35 -0.18 -8.32
N PRO A 238 2.43 0.13 -9.25
CA PRO A 238 1.88 -0.85 -10.17
C PRO A 238 2.92 -1.52 -11.09
N LEU A 239 3.94 -0.80 -11.54
CA LEU A 239 4.99 -1.38 -12.39
C LEU A 239 5.83 -2.40 -11.62
N ILE A 240 6.11 -2.12 -10.34
CA ILE A 240 6.84 -3.06 -9.47
C ILE A 240 5.98 -4.30 -9.21
N ASP A 241 4.69 -4.13 -8.89
CA ASP A 241 3.75 -5.21 -8.57
C ASP A 241 3.53 -6.18 -9.74
N HIS A 242 3.64 -5.70 -10.98
CA HIS A 242 3.49 -6.51 -12.20
C HIS A 242 4.83 -6.90 -12.87
N ASN A 243 5.98 -6.62 -12.23
CA ASN A 243 7.32 -6.88 -12.77
C ASN A 243 7.66 -6.13 -14.08
N GLU A 244 7.04 -4.98 -14.31
CA GLU A 244 7.16 -4.17 -15.53
C GLU A 244 8.24 -3.08 -15.43
N VAL A 245 8.92 -2.96 -14.30
CA VAL A 245 10.08 -2.05 -14.17
C VAL A 245 11.21 -2.50 -15.10
N GLU A 246 11.82 -1.52 -15.77
CA GLU A 246 12.98 -1.70 -16.67
C GLU A 246 14.26 -1.88 -15.84
N ASN A 247 14.56 -0.96 -14.93
CA ASN A 247 15.74 -1.01 -14.06
C ASN A 247 15.38 -0.81 -12.58
N ILE A 248 15.57 -1.86 -11.78
CA ILE A 248 15.23 -1.85 -10.36
C ILE A 248 16.16 -0.96 -9.53
N ASN A 249 17.41 -0.77 -9.95
CA ASN A 249 18.39 0.05 -9.22
C ASN A 249 17.96 1.50 -9.12
N VAL A 250 17.30 2.02 -10.17
CA VAL A 250 16.75 3.39 -10.19
C VAL A 250 15.70 3.58 -9.10
N ILE A 251 14.90 2.55 -8.80
CA ILE A 251 13.92 2.59 -7.71
C ILE A 251 14.62 2.70 -6.35
N PHE A 252 15.74 2.00 -6.16
CA PHE A 252 16.52 2.08 -4.92
C PHE A 252 17.28 3.42 -4.79
N GLU A 253 17.75 3.99 -5.89
CA GLU A 253 18.30 5.35 -5.93
C GLU A 253 17.24 6.39 -5.53
N LEU A 254 16.00 6.25 -6.01
CA LEU A 254 14.86 7.06 -5.57
C LEU A 254 14.53 6.83 -4.10
N LEU A 255 14.50 5.60 -3.60
CA LEU A 255 14.24 5.36 -2.17
C LEU A 255 15.30 5.99 -1.27
N SER A 256 16.53 6.14 -1.76
CA SER A 256 17.66 6.61 -0.95
C SER A 256 17.51 8.05 -0.42
N TYR A 257 16.75 8.93 -1.10
CA TYR A 257 16.55 10.29 -0.57
C TYR A 257 15.66 10.33 0.67
N LEU A 258 14.84 9.30 0.90
CA LEU A 258 13.80 9.30 1.94
C LEU A 258 14.34 9.50 3.35
N SER A 259 15.63 9.28 3.60
CA SER A 259 16.26 9.66 4.88
C SER A 259 16.15 11.17 5.20
N HIS A 260 15.87 12.00 4.21
CA HIS A 260 15.66 13.45 4.33
C HIS A 260 14.18 13.85 4.22
N GLU A 261 13.27 12.94 3.89
CA GLU A 261 11.87 13.28 3.67
C GLU A 261 11.12 13.53 4.99
N GLU A 262 10.51 14.70 5.09
CA GLU A 262 9.79 15.14 6.28
C GLU A 262 8.27 15.14 6.14
N GLU A 263 7.75 15.05 4.91
CA GLU A 263 6.32 15.11 4.63
C GLU A 263 5.67 13.73 4.77
N LEU A 264 4.77 13.60 5.76
CA LEU A 264 4.01 12.37 6.00
C LEU A 264 3.20 11.91 4.77
N LEU A 265 2.81 12.86 3.93
CA LEU A 265 2.12 12.59 2.69
C LEU A 265 2.94 11.66 1.78
N VAL A 266 4.22 11.96 1.58
CA VAL A 266 5.12 11.18 0.72
C VAL A 266 5.30 9.78 1.29
N TRP A 267 5.51 9.68 2.61
CA TRP A 267 5.64 8.41 3.31
C TRP A 267 4.43 7.49 3.17
N ASN A 268 3.21 8.03 3.13
CA ASN A 268 2.01 7.21 2.87
C ASN A 268 2.04 6.51 1.50
N PHE A 269 2.57 7.16 0.47
CA PHE A 269 2.67 6.57 -0.87
C PHE A 269 3.85 5.62 -0.98
N VAL A 270 4.95 5.91 -0.28
CA VAL A 270 6.13 5.04 -0.18
C VAL A 270 5.82 3.72 0.51
N GLN A 271 4.94 3.72 1.51
CA GLN A 271 4.61 2.54 2.31
C GLN A 271 4.27 1.32 1.44
N ALA A 272 3.43 1.50 0.41
CA ALA A 272 3.02 0.41 -0.46
C ALA A 272 4.21 -0.22 -1.19
N THR A 273 5.17 0.59 -1.64
CA THR A 273 6.42 0.14 -2.26
C THR A 273 7.30 -0.58 -1.24
N VAL A 274 7.41 -0.05 -0.02
CA VAL A 274 8.22 -0.67 1.04
C VAL A 274 7.68 -2.06 1.42
N GLU A 275 6.37 -2.18 1.60
CA GLU A 275 5.69 -3.44 1.94
C GLU A 275 5.76 -4.45 0.78
N LEU A 276 5.72 -3.97 -0.47
CA LEU A 276 5.83 -4.81 -1.66
C LEU A 276 7.21 -5.48 -1.76
N PHE A 277 8.28 -4.71 -1.65
CA PHE A 277 9.64 -5.26 -1.64
C PHE A 277 9.88 -6.17 -0.44
N GLU A 278 9.38 -5.82 0.76
CA GLU A 278 9.52 -6.68 1.93
C GLU A 278 8.87 -8.05 1.69
N ARG A 279 7.66 -8.07 1.14
CA ARG A 279 6.94 -9.32 0.83
C ARG A 279 7.65 -10.16 -0.22
N HIS A 280 8.22 -9.54 -1.25
CA HIS A 280 8.91 -10.26 -2.32
C HIS A 280 10.25 -10.81 -1.85
N LEU A 281 11.02 -10.02 -1.09
CA LEU A 281 12.35 -10.39 -0.61
C LEU A 281 12.32 -11.27 0.64
N ASP A 282 11.15 -11.50 1.24
CA ASP A 282 10.97 -12.41 2.37
C ASP A 282 11.60 -13.79 2.13
N ASN A 283 12.40 -14.25 3.10
CA ASN A 283 13.13 -15.53 3.05
C ASN A 283 14.17 -15.63 1.90
N THR A 284 14.69 -14.50 1.41
CA THR A 284 15.85 -14.41 0.49
C THR A 284 17.12 -13.92 1.20
N ALA A 285 18.27 -14.01 0.53
CA ALA A 285 19.52 -13.45 1.04
C ALA A 285 19.45 -11.91 1.16
N SER A 286 18.64 -11.27 0.31
CA SER A 286 18.44 -9.81 0.27
C SER A 286 17.57 -9.27 1.41
N HIS A 287 16.79 -10.10 2.12
CA HIS A 287 15.76 -9.64 3.08
C HIS A 287 16.30 -8.76 4.19
N GLU A 288 17.35 -9.20 4.89
CA GLU A 288 17.92 -8.45 6.00
C GLU A 288 18.70 -7.22 5.54
N HIS A 289 19.37 -7.29 4.38
CA HIS A 289 20.00 -6.13 3.76
C HIS A 289 18.95 -5.06 3.43
N TYR A 290 17.80 -5.47 2.89
CA TYR A 290 16.68 -4.59 2.59
C TYR A 290 16.06 -3.96 3.85
N LYS A 291 15.78 -4.76 4.88
CA LYS A 291 15.28 -4.23 6.17
C LYS A 291 16.25 -3.24 6.79
N GLN A 292 17.56 -3.50 6.73
CA GLN A 292 18.57 -2.57 7.20
C GLN A 292 18.57 -1.26 6.41
N PHE A 293 18.45 -1.33 5.09
CA PHE A 293 18.33 -0.15 4.22
C PHE A 293 17.09 0.68 4.60
N VAL A 294 15.90 0.08 4.64
CA VAL A 294 14.67 0.81 4.98
C VAL A 294 14.69 1.36 6.40
N ARG A 295 15.25 0.63 7.39
CA ARG A 295 15.44 1.14 8.76
C ARG A 295 16.22 2.46 8.75
N HIS A 296 17.26 2.57 7.93
CA HIS A 296 18.04 3.80 7.83
C HIS A 296 17.19 4.97 7.28
N LEU A 297 16.34 4.70 6.30
CA LEU A 297 15.47 5.71 5.69
C LEU A 297 14.36 6.18 6.64
N VAL A 298 13.67 5.27 7.32
CA VAL A 298 12.49 5.59 8.14
C VAL A 298 12.83 6.16 9.51
N ARG A 299 14.02 5.84 10.05
CA ARG A 299 14.39 6.22 11.42
C ARG A 299 14.32 7.73 11.71
N PRO A 300 14.83 8.64 10.85
CA PRO A 300 14.78 10.08 11.13
C PRO A 300 13.36 10.60 11.32
N ILE A 301 12.47 10.29 10.37
CA ILE A 301 11.07 10.73 10.43
C ILE A 301 10.32 10.04 11.59
N TYR A 302 10.65 8.78 11.88
CA TYR A 302 10.06 8.05 13.00
C TYR A 302 10.39 8.75 14.33
N LEU A 303 11.65 9.10 14.57
CA LEU A 303 12.07 9.77 15.80
C LEU A 303 11.52 11.20 15.91
N LYS A 304 11.25 11.87 14.79
CA LYS A 304 10.57 13.18 14.77
C LYS A 304 9.15 13.10 15.33
N TYR A 305 8.40 12.05 14.99
CA TYR A 305 6.99 11.88 15.41
C TYR A 305 6.80 11.02 16.66
N PHE A 306 7.76 10.15 16.99
CA PHE A 306 7.76 9.28 18.17
C PHE A 306 9.03 9.47 19.02
N PRO A 307 9.32 10.70 19.50
CA PRO A 307 10.55 11.00 20.25
C PRO A 307 10.62 10.33 21.62
N SER A 308 9.48 10.04 22.25
CA SER A 308 9.40 9.30 23.51
C SER A 308 8.11 8.49 23.60
N ILE A 309 8.09 7.47 24.47
CA ILE A 309 6.89 6.64 24.72
C ILE A 309 5.70 7.49 25.22
N LEU A 310 5.96 8.53 26.02
CA LEU A 310 4.93 9.41 26.55
C LEU A 310 4.31 10.27 25.45
N GLU A 311 5.15 10.84 24.58
CA GLU A 311 4.71 11.64 23.44
C GLU A 311 4.05 10.77 22.36
N ALA A 312 4.50 9.53 22.19
CA ALA A 312 3.90 8.57 21.29
C ALA A 312 2.50 8.14 21.75
N ARG A 313 2.28 7.96 23.06
CA ARG A 313 0.94 7.75 23.64
C ARG A 313 0.02 8.95 23.38
N LEU A 314 0.54 10.17 23.54
CA LEU A 314 -0.20 11.40 23.23
C LEU A 314 -0.51 11.52 21.73
N ALA A 315 0.45 11.19 20.86
CA ALA A 315 0.31 11.26 19.40
C ALA A 315 -0.71 10.28 18.84
N ILE A 316 -0.92 9.13 19.49
CA ILE A 316 -2.00 8.18 19.16
C ILE A 316 -3.35 8.68 19.66
N SER A 317 -3.38 9.44 20.75
CA SER A 317 -4.62 9.94 21.38
C SER A 317 -5.16 11.25 20.78
N GLU A 318 -4.35 12.01 20.05
CA GLU A 318 -4.73 13.31 19.47
C GLU A 318 -5.33 13.20 18.07
N LYS A 319 -6.62 13.55 17.99
CA LYS A 319 -7.45 13.95 16.82
C LYS A 319 -7.60 12.99 15.63
N THR A 320 -8.86 12.87 15.22
CA THR A 320 -9.31 12.33 13.93
C THR A 320 -8.82 13.19 12.76
N GLY A 321 -8.22 12.56 11.74
CA GLY A 321 -7.76 13.25 10.53
C GLY A 321 -6.71 12.46 9.74
N SER A 322 -6.37 12.93 8.54
CA SER A 322 -5.39 12.28 7.64
C SER A 322 -3.98 12.16 8.23
N GLU A 323 -3.59 13.10 9.10
CA GLU A 323 -2.29 13.09 9.75
C GLU A 323 -2.15 11.92 10.73
N HIS A 324 -3.21 11.62 11.49
CA HIS A 324 -3.24 10.50 12.44
C HIS A 324 -3.04 9.16 11.72
N THR A 325 -3.79 8.91 10.64
CA THR A 325 -3.59 7.72 9.78
C THR A 325 -2.15 7.64 9.24
N SER A 326 -1.56 8.79 8.87
CA SER A 326 -0.19 8.82 8.35
C SER A 326 0.85 8.42 9.41
N ARG A 327 0.65 8.87 10.66
CA ARG A 327 1.49 8.48 11.80
C ARG A 327 1.36 6.99 12.12
N GLN A 328 0.15 6.43 12.03
CA GLN A 328 -0.07 4.98 12.20
C GLN A 328 0.68 4.17 11.13
N ASN A 329 0.57 4.58 9.86
CA ASN A 329 1.31 3.99 8.76
C ASN A 329 2.83 4.03 8.98
N LEU A 330 3.33 5.17 9.47
CA LEU A 330 4.74 5.33 9.80
C LEU A 330 5.18 4.38 10.94
N LEU A 331 4.38 4.27 12.01
CA LEU A 331 4.62 3.32 13.10
C LEU A 331 4.70 1.88 12.58
N LYS A 332 3.69 1.47 11.79
CA LYS A 332 3.62 0.14 11.20
C LYS A 332 4.87 -0.13 10.35
N MET A 333 5.21 0.78 9.43
CA MET A 333 6.36 0.65 8.55
C MET A 333 7.68 0.51 9.33
N ALA A 334 7.90 1.33 10.35
CA ALA A 334 9.10 1.29 11.18
C ALA A 334 9.23 -0.03 11.95
N CYS A 335 8.14 -0.51 12.55
CA CYS A 335 8.11 -1.79 13.26
C CYS A 335 8.22 -3.00 12.31
N HIS A 336 7.66 -2.89 11.10
CA HIS A 336 7.73 -3.92 10.07
C HIS A 336 9.17 -4.28 9.70
N VAL A 337 10.02 -3.25 9.60
CA VAL A 337 11.46 -3.40 9.28
C VAL A 337 12.35 -3.61 10.50
N ASP A 338 11.77 -3.91 11.67
CA ASP A 338 12.45 -4.16 12.93
C ASP A 338 13.29 -2.97 13.45
N LEU A 339 12.78 -1.74 13.32
CA LEU A 339 13.38 -0.60 14.00
C LEU A 339 13.25 -0.78 15.52
N SER A 340 14.38 -0.82 16.23
CA SER A 340 14.46 -1.10 17.67
C SER A 340 13.55 -0.20 18.51
N GLU A 341 13.59 1.10 18.24
CA GLU A 341 12.82 2.11 18.95
C GLU A 341 11.31 1.86 18.79
N CYS A 342 10.88 1.38 17.62
CA CYS A 342 9.49 1.02 17.36
C CYS A 342 9.09 -0.25 18.08
N LEU A 343 9.91 -1.30 18.03
CA LEU A 343 9.62 -2.56 18.69
C LEU A 343 9.58 -2.42 20.22
N ASP A 344 10.49 -1.63 20.81
CA ASP A 344 10.48 -1.34 22.24
C ASP A 344 9.20 -0.60 22.64
N TYR A 345 8.79 0.39 21.84
CA TYR A 345 7.55 1.12 22.04
C TYR A 345 6.31 0.21 21.95
N ALA A 346 6.20 -0.56 20.87
CA ALA A 346 5.08 -1.48 20.66
C ALA A 346 5.00 -2.55 21.75
N ARG A 347 6.16 -3.08 22.18
CA ARG A 347 6.26 -4.05 23.28
C ARG A 347 5.74 -3.48 24.58
N GLN A 348 6.15 -2.25 24.94
CA GLN A 348 5.69 -1.63 26.17
C GLN A 348 4.16 -1.45 26.17
N LEU A 349 3.60 -0.91 25.07
CA LEU A 349 2.15 -0.76 24.94
C LEU A 349 1.42 -2.11 25.04
N ALA A 350 1.92 -3.13 24.35
CA ALA A 350 1.32 -4.46 24.39
C ALA A 350 1.35 -5.06 25.80
N PHE A 351 2.45 -4.87 26.54
CA PHE A 351 2.58 -5.42 27.89
C PHE A 351 1.72 -4.65 28.90
N ASP A 352 1.65 -3.32 28.77
CA ASP A 352 0.75 -2.48 29.58
C ASP A 352 -0.71 -2.86 29.33
N TYR A 353 -1.10 -3.15 28.08
CA TYR A 353 -2.44 -3.62 27.74
C TYR A 353 -2.72 -5.03 28.29
N ILE A 354 -1.85 -6.00 28.01
CA ILE A 354 -2.09 -7.41 28.36
C ILE A 354 -2.00 -7.67 29.87
N PHE A 355 -1.03 -7.07 30.56
CA PHE A 355 -0.75 -7.39 31.96
C PHE A 355 -1.25 -6.35 32.96
N GLN A 356 -1.49 -5.10 32.53
CA GLN A 356 -1.98 -4.02 33.40
C GLN A 356 -3.36 -3.50 32.99
N GLN A 357 -3.93 -3.99 31.89
CA GLN A 357 -5.22 -3.54 31.34
C GLN A 357 -5.27 -2.02 31.12
N ILE A 358 -4.13 -1.43 30.74
CA ILE A 358 -4.04 -0.01 30.40
C ILE A 358 -4.33 0.14 28.91
N GLU A 359 -5.49 0.71 28.58
CA GLU A 359 -5.84 1.07 27.21
C GLU A 359 -4.91 2.18 26.70
N PHE A 360 -4.48 2.06 25.43
CA PHE A 360 -3.63 3.04 24.76
C PHE A 360 -4.29 3.68 23.53
N VAL A 361 -5.59 3.43 23.34
CA VAL A 361 -6.42 4.01 22.28
C VAL A 361 -7.68 4.60 22.92
N SER A 362 -8.05 5.82 22.55
CA SER A 362 -9.16 6.56 23.17
C SER A 362 -10.51 6.40 22.46
N SER A 363 -10.53 5.87 21.23
CA SER A 363 -11.75 5.72 20.42
C SER A 363 -11.93 4.30 19.86
N LYS A 364 -13.18 3.88 19.62
CA LYS A 364 -13.50 2.59 18.99
C LYS A 364 -13.08 2.53 17.51
N GLU A 365 -12.98 3.67 16.84
CA GLU A 365 -12.59 3.77 15.43
C GLU A 365 -11.09 3.53 15.25
N ASP A 366 -10.28 4.05 16.17
CA ASP A 366 -8.82 3.87 16.18
C ASP A 366 -8.40 2.48 16.68
N TYR A 367 -9.28 1.80 17.41
CA TYR A 367 -9.03 0.50 18.02
C TYR A 367 -8.63 -0.56 16.99
N TYR A 368 -9.40 -0.73 15.92
CA TYR A 368 -9.17 -1.81 14.96
C TYR A 368 -7.92 -1.61 14.08
N VAL A 369 -7.45 -0.37 13.95
CA VAL A 369 -6.34 -0.02 13.05
C VAL A 369 -5.00 -0.09 13.80
N VAL A 370 -4.93 0.45 15.02
CA VAL A 370 -3.65 0.56 15.75
C VAL A 370 -3.42 -0.61 16.69
N THR A 371 -4.46 -1.07 17.39
CA THR A 371 -4.30 -2.08 18.44
C THR A 371 -3.73 -3.37 17.86
N GLY A 372 -4.25 -3.83 16.71
CA GLY A 372 -3.76 -5.06 16.07
C GLY A 372 -2.27 -5.02 15.71
N ASP A 373 -1.80 -3.93 15.09
CA ASP A 373 -0.40 -3.79 14.68
C ASP A 373 0.52 -3.63 15.90
N VAL A 374 0.16 -2.78 16.86
CA VAL A 374 0.95 -2.58 18.09
C VAL A 374 1.10 -3.88 18.87
N LEU A 375 0.01 -4.62 19.07
CA LEU A 375 0.06 -5.90 19.78
C LEU A 375 0.88 -6.94 18.99
N CYS A 376 0.67 -7.03 17.68
CA CYS A 376 1.42 -7.93 16.79
C CYS A 376 2.94 -7.68 16.88
N TYR A 377 3.39 -6.44 16.76
CA TYR A 377 4.81 -6.09 16.85
C TYR A 377 5.35 -6.23 18.27
N GLY A 378 4.56 -5.90 19.29
CA GLY A 378 4.96 -6.05 20.70
C GLY A 378 5.18 -7.50 21.12
N LEU A 379 4.45 -8.44 20.50
CA LEU A 379 4.58 -9.89 20.74
C LEU A 379 5.47 -10.61 19.71
N LYS A 380 6.09 -9.88 18.77
CA LYS A 380 6.89 -10.47 17.67
C LYS A 380 8.11 -11.26 18.16
N TYR A 381 8.79 -10.72 19.18
CA TYR A 381 10.03 -11.28 19.75
C TYR A 381 9.90 -11.50 21.27
N LEU A 382 9.09 -12.48 21.65
CA LEU A 382 8.96 -12.90 23.05
C LEU A 382 10.04 -13.92 23.43
N THR A 383 10.47 -13.87 24.69
CA THR A 383 11.17 -15.00 25.31
C THR A 383 10.19 -16.14 25.58
N ASP A 384 10.70 -17.34 25.87
CA ASP A 384 9.85 -18.47 26.21
C ASP A 384 9.01 -18.19 27.47
N GLU A 385 9.59 -17.58 28.51
CA GLU A 385 8.83 -17.22 29.73
C GLU A 385 7.69 -16.23 29.42
N GLU A 386 7.96 -15.21 28.61
CA GLU A 386 6.95 -14.21 28.25
C GLU A 386 5.85 -14.78 27.37
N PHE A 387 6.17 -15.63 26.40
CA PHE A 387 5.17 -16.30 25.57
C PHE A 387 4.20 -17.12 26.43
N HIS A 388 4.73 -17.92 27.37
CA HIS A 388 3.88 -18.68 28.28
C HIS A 388 3.06 -17.78 29.21
N ASN A 389 3.61 -16.66 29.68
CA ASN A 389 2.83 -15.70 30.49
C ASN A 389 1.67 -15.09 29.71
N VAL A 390 1.85 -14.76 28.42
CA VAL A 390 0.76 -14.27 27.57
C VAL A 390 -0.29 -15.36 27.34
N VAL A 391 0.14 -16.60 27.11
CA VAL A 391 -0.77 -17.75 26.96
C VAL A 391 -1.56 -18.00 28.26
N ASP A 392 -0.94 -17.86 29.44
CA ASP A 392 -1.63 -17.97 30.73
C ASP A 392 -2.73 -16.91 30.88
N VAL A 393 -2.48 -15.67 30.43
CA VAL A 393 -3.49 -14.59 30.43
C VAL A 393 -4.62 -14.93 29.46
N LEU A 394 -4.29 -15.40 28.25
CA LEU A 394 -5.27 -15.84 27.26
C LEU A 394 -6.19 -16.94 27.80
N LEU A 395 -5.62 -17.98 28.42
CA LEU A 395 -6.35 -19.11 29.00
C LEU A 395 -7.31 -18.70 30.11
N ALA A 396 -6.98 -17.63 30.83
CA ALA A 396 -7.76 -17.14 31.95
C ALA A 396 -8.66 -15.95 31.57
N THR A 397 -8.74 -15.61 30.28
CA THR A 397 -9.61 -14.58 29.70
C THR A 397 -10.89 -15.21 29.15
N ASN A 398 -12.02 -14.51 29.25
CA ASN A 398 -13.26 -14.95 28.63
C ASN A 398 -13.15 -14.89 27.09
N ARG A 399 -13.41 -16.02 26.42
CA ARG A 399 -13.26 -16.21 24.97
C ARG A 399 -14.19 -15.31 24.14
N ASP A 400 -15.32 -14.87 24.70
CA ASP A 400 -16.29 -14.01 24.00
C ASP A 400 -15.93 -12.51 24.06
N THR A 401 -14.70 -12.17 24.50
CA THR A 401 -14.26 -10.79 24.67
C THR A 401 -13.29 -10.36 23.57
N MET A 402 -13.38 -9.09 23.20
CA MET A 402 -12.45 -8.45 22.25
C MET A 402 -10.98 -8.55 22.72
N PHE A 403 -10.75 -8.54 24.04
CA PHE A 403 -9.42 -8.72 24.64
C PHE A 403 -8.83 -10.10 24.35
N PHE A 404 -9.66 -11.16 24.32
CA PHE A 404 -9.23 -12.50 23.92
C PHE A 404 -8.79 -12.53 22.45
N ASP A 405 -9.62 -11.95 21.57
CA ASP A 405 -9.36 -11.87 20.14
C ASP A 405 -8.05 -11.11 19.84
N ASP A 406 -7.81 -10.02 20.55
CA ASP A 406 -6.59 -9.23 20.44
C ASP A 406 -5.33 -10.05 20.74
N ILE A 407 -5.34 -10.82 21.83
CA ILE A 407 -4.19 -11.64 22.24
C ILE A 407 -3.96 -12.78 21.23
N ILE A 408 -5.01 -13.52 20.83
CA ILE A 408 -4.86 -14.64 19.89
C ILE A 408 -4.41 -14.17 18.50
N ILE A 409 -4.89 -13.00 18.05
CA ILE A 409 -4.47 -12.39 16.78
C ILE A 409 -3.01 -11.92 16.85
N ALA A 410 -2.59 -11.36 17.99
CA ALA A 410 -1.23 -10.86 18.17
C ALA A 410 -0.18 -11.97 18.32
N LEU A 411 -0.50 -13.07 19.00
CA LEU A 411 0.41 -14.23 19.18
C LEU A 411 0.85 -14.84 17.84
N ARG A 412 0.04 -14.71 16.78
CA ARG A 412 0.38 -15.10 15.41
C ARG A 412 1.69 -14.48 14.91
N CYS A 413 2.03 -13.28 15.39
CA CYS A 413 3.13 -12.49 14.85
C CYS A 413 4.51 -12.92 15.34
N THR A 414 4.58 -13.87 16.27
CA THR A 414 5.84 -14.44 16.76
C THR A 414 6.71 -14.95 15.62
N GLN A 415 8.02 -14.65 15.68
CA GLN A 415 9.01 -15.14 14.73
C GLN A 415 9.74 -16.40 15.23
N ASN A 416 9.45 -16.85 16.44
CA ASN A 416 10.08 -18.03 17.04
C ASN A 416 9.39 -19.33 16.53
N PRO A 417 10.12 -20.26 15.88
CA PRO A 417 9.53 -21.49 15.35
C PRO A 417 8.85 -22.40 16.37
N VAL A 418 9.29 -22.35 17.63
CA VAL A 418 8.68 -23.12 18.72
C VAL A 418 7.33 -22.50 19.07
N HIS A 419 7.29 -21.16 19.22
CA HIS A 419 6.08 -20.42 19.53
C HIS A 419 5.03 -20.53 18.42
N ILE A 420 5.45 -20.49 17.15
CA ILE A 420 4.54 -20.71 16.01
C ILE A 420 3.90 -22.10 16.09
N ARG A 421 4.64 -23.14 16.48
CA ARG A 421 4.09 -24.49 16.64
C ARG A 421 3.09 -24.57 17.79
N LEU A 422 3.42 -23.99 18.94
CA LEU A 422 2.49 -23.89 20.07
C LEU A 422 1.23 -23.10 19.68
N TYR A 423 1.38 -22.04 18.89
CA TYR A 423 0.25 -21.30 18.34
C TYR A 423 -0.63 -22.16 17.42
N LEU A 424 -0.03 -22.96 16.53
CA LEU A 424 -0.77 -23.90 15.68
C LEU A 424 -1.51 -24.96 16.51
N ASP A 425 -0.91 -25.45 17.59
CA ASP A 425 -1.58 -26.37 18.51
C ASP A 425 -2.84 -25.73 19.16
N MET A 426 -2.76 -24.44 19.50
CA MET A 426 -3.91 -23.70 20.02
C MET A 426 -5.02 -23.48 19.00
N ILE A 427 -4.69 -23.21 17.72
CA ILE A 427 -5.70 -22.80 16.73
C ILE A 427 -6.25 -23.95 15.88
N ILE A 428 -5.47 -24.99 15.62
CA ILE A 428 -5.87 -26.14 14.78
C ILE A 428 -5.44 -27.49 15.34
N GLY A 429 -4.77 -27.55 16.49
CA GLY A 429 -4.38 -28.81 17.12
C GLY A 429 -5.57 -29.59 17.70
N PRO A 430 -5.32 -30.78 18.27
CA PRO A 430 -6.36 -31.66 18.82
C PRO A 430 -7.21 -31.00 19.91
N ASN A 431 -6.61 -30.09 20.68
CA ASN A 431 -7.27 -29.34 21.76
C ASN A 431 -7.65 -27.92 21.33
N ALA A 432 -7.70 -27.62 20.03
CA ALA A 432 -7.98 -26.26 19.57
C ALA A 432 -9.34 -25.72 20.04
N THR A 433 -10.32 -26.58 20.30
CA THR A 433 -11.63 -26.21 20.87
C THR A 433 -11.55 -25.65 22.29
N GLU A 434 -10.42 -25.83 22.99
CA GLU A 434 -10.10 -25.17 24.26
C GLU A 434 -9.69 -23.70 24.08
N PHE A 435 -9.45 -23.25 22.85
CA PHE A 435 -9.05 -21.88 22.55
C PHE A 435 -10.01 -21.21 21.57
N ILE A 436 -10.28 -21.84 20.43
CA ILE A 436 -11.16 -21.34 19.38
C ILE A 436 -12.40 -22.22 19.28
N THR A 437 -13.56 -21.67 19.63
CA THR A 437 -14.84 -22.38 19.60
C THR A 437 -15.46 -22.41 18.22
N ASN A 438 -15.21 -21.40 17.39
CA ASN A 438 -15.70 -21.29 16.02
C ASN A 438 -14.60 -21.67 15.01
N PRO A 439 -14.74 -22.81 14.32
CA PRO A 439 -13.76 -23.25 13.34
C PRO A 439 -13.42 -22.29 12.20
N ASN A 440 -14.35 -21.39 11.83
CA ASN A 440 -14.08 -20.36 10.83
C ASN A 440 -12.96 -19.41 11.29
N ASP A 441 -12.88 -19.14 12.59
CA ASP A 441 -11.85 -18.28 13.16
C ASP A 441 -10.48 -18.97 13.15
N SER A 442 -10.44 -20.30 13.31
CA SER A 442 -9.23 -21.10 13.11
C SER A 442 -8.72 -21.00 11.66
N ALA A 443 -9.59 -21.23 10.67
CA ALA A 443 -9.24 -21.11 9.25
C ALA A 443 -8.78 -19.68 8.88
N LEU A 444 -9.46 -18.66 9.43
CA LEU A 444 -9.08 -17.26 9.25
C LEU A 444 -7.70 -16.96 9.86
N ASN A 445 -7.41 -17.45 11.06
CA ASN A 445 -6.10 -17.27 11.70
C ASN A 445 -4.97 -17.99 10.95
N VAL A 446 -5.23 -19.19 10.42
CA VAL A 446 -4.29 -19.89 9.53
C VAL A 446 -4.05 -19.07 8.26
N LYS A 447 -5.09 -18.52 7.64
CA LYS A 447 -4.98 -17.64 6.46
C LYS A 447 -4.17 -16.37 6.76
N ARG A 448 -4.35 -15.79 7.95
CA ARG A 448 -3.55 -14.64 8.38
C ARG A 448 -2.09 -15.06 8.63
N LEU A 449 -1.84 -16.25 9.18
CA LEU A 449 -0.49 -16.76 9.44
C LEU A 449 0.26 -17.07 8.13
N SER A 450 -0.42 -17.63 7.11
CA SER A 450 0.19 -17.88 5.80
C SER A 450 0.57 -16.59 5.06
N ARG A 451 -0.19 -15.51 5.29
CA ARG A 451 0.08 -14.16 4.78
C ARG A 451 1.22 -13.43 5.51
N ALA A 452 1.59 -13.85 6.73
CA ALA A 452 2.52 -13.10 7.56
C ALA A 452 3.95 -13.08 7.01
N ASN A 453 4.55 -14.25 6.75
CA ASN A 453 5.90 -14.40 6.19
C ASN A 453 6.20 -15.86 5.79
N GLY A 454 7.30 -16.07 5.09
CA GLY A 454 7.72 -17.34 4.47
C GLY A 454 8.13 -18.37 5.50
N ARG A 455 8.67 -17.92 6.62
CA ARG A 455 9.00 -18.77 7.76
C ARG A 455 7.74 -19.41 8.35
N SER A 456 6.71 -18.61 8.61
CA SER A 456 5.41 -19.08 9.08
C SER A 456 4.76 -20.05 8.09
N ARG A 457 4.82 -19.76 6.77
CA ARG A 457 4.37 -20.69 5.72
C ARG A 457 5.12 -22.03 5.78
N SER A 458 6.43 -22.00 5.95
CA SER A 458 7.24 -23.21 6.04
C SER A 458 6.89 -24.05 7.27
N ILE A 459 6.72 -23.42 8.44
CA ILE A 459 6.35 -24.11 9.68
C ILE A 459 4.94 -24.68 9.59
N LEU A 460 3.99 -23.92 9.05
CA LEU A 460 2.62 -24.39 8.82
C LEU A 460 2.59 -25.63 7.91
N ARG A 461 3.34 -25.62 6.80
CA ARG A 461 3.44 -26.78 5.90
C ARG A 461 3.99 -28.02 6.63
N GLN A 462 5.06 -27.86 7.41
CA GLN A 462 5.64 -28.95 8.19
C GLN A 462 4.66 -29.46 9.25
N TYR A 463 3.96 -28.56 9.94
CA TYR A 463 2.97 -28.90 10.95
C TYR A 463 1.82 -29.71 10.37
N ILE A 464 1.25 -29.27 9.24
CA ILE A 464 0.20 -30.01 8.53
C ILE A 464 0.73 -31.36 8.08
N ALA A 465 1.90 -31.42 7.43
CA ALA A 465 2.48 -32.67 6.94
C ALA A 465 2.69 -33.72 8.06
N ASN A 466 3.05 -33.28 9.27
CA ASN A 466 3.28 -34.17 10.39
C ASN A 466 1.99 -34.60 11.12
N ASN A 467 0.94 -33.77 11.07
CA ASN A 467 -0.29 -33.99 11.85
C ASN A 467 -1.53 -34.24 10.99
N PHE A 468 -1.41 -34.36 9.66
CA PHE A 468 -2.55 -34.39 8.74
C PHE A 468 -3.59 -35.47 9.08
N ARG A 469 -3.17 -36.63 9.62
CA ARG A 469 -4.10 -37.71 10.03
C ARG A 469 -5.09 -37.26 11.09
N THR A 470 -4.61 -36.56 12.10
CA THR A 470 -5.46 -36.01 13.16
C THR A 470 -6.23 -34.79 12.68
N LEU A 471 -5.59 -33.92 11.89
CA LEU A 471 -6.24 -32.73 11.35
C LEU A 471 -7.38 -33.06 10.38
N MET A 472 -7.32 -34.18 9.65
CA MET A 472 -8.38 -34.62 8.73
C MET A 472 -9.69 -35.00 9.42
N GLU A 473 -9.69 -35.21 10.75
CA GLU A 473 -10.93 -35.39 11.52
C GLU A 473 -11.71 -34.08 11.68
N TYR A 474 -11.08 -32.94 11.35
CA TYR A 474 -11.68 -31.63 11.42
C TYR A 474 -12.42 -31.25 10.12
N PRO A 475 -13.70 -30.83 10.18
CA PRO A 475 -14.49 -30.48 8.99
C PRO A 475 -13.89 -29.39 8.08
N TYR A 476 -13.04 -28.52 8.63
CA TYR A 476 -12.42 -27.39 7.92
C TYR A 476 -11.00 -27.69 7.42
N PHE A 477 -10.54 -28.95 7.53
CA PHE A 477 -9.22 -29.36 7.07
C PHE A 477 -8.97 -28.99 5.60
N THR A 478 -9.96 -29.18 4.73
CA THR A 478 -9.84 -28.88 3.30
C THR A 478 -9.64 -27.40 3.04
N GLU A 479 -10.28 -26.52 3.81
CA GLU A 479 -10.08 -25.07 3.69
C GLU A 479 -8.64 -24.68 4.08
N ILE A 480 -8.14 -25.21 5.20
CA ILE A 480 -6.77 -25.00 5.68
C ILE A 480 -5.75 -25.52 4.65
N PHE A 481 -5.99 -26.71 4.10
CA PHE A 481 -5.14 -27.30 3.08
C PHE A 481 -5.14 -26.46 1.80
N ASN A 482 -6.31 -26.02 1.36
CA ASN A 482 -6.47 -25.19 0.16
C ASN A 482 -5.74 -23.84 0.34
N ILE A 483 -5.84 -23.19 1.51
CA ILE A 483 -5.07 -21.99 1.85
C ILE A 483 -3.57 -22.24 1.70
N MET A 484 -3.07 -23.37 2.22
CA MET A 484 -1.65 -23.74 2.11
C MET A 484 -1.24 -23.99 0.65
N ALA A 485 -2.10 -24.63 -0.14
CA ALA A 485 -1.87 -24.91 -1.56
C ALA A 485 -1.69 -23.63 -2.40
N GLU A 486 -2.35 -22.52 -2.03
CA GLU A 486 -2.21 -21.24 -2.73
C GLU A 486 -0.78 -20.66 -2.67
N TYR A 487 0.04 -21.11 -1.72
CA TYR A 487 1.42 -20.66 -1.47
C TYR A 487 2.49 -21.74 -1.75
N VAL A 488 2.18 -22.75 -2.56
CA VAL A 488 3.12 -23.82 -2.92
C VAL A 488 4.09 -23.35 -4.01
N PRO A 489 5.42 -23.28 -3.75
CA PRO A 489 6.43 -22.90 -4.74
C PRO A 489 6.41 -23.81 -5.97
N THR A 490 6.76 -23.24 -7.12
CA THR A 490 6.91 -24.00 -8.37
C THR A 490 7.95 -25.11 -8.21
N THR A 491 9.00 -24.86 -7.43
CA THR A 491 10.02 -25.87 -7.07
C THR A 491 9.49 -27.04 -6.23
N HIS A 492 8.36 -26.87 -5.54
CA HIS A 492 7.77 -27.86 -4.64
C HIS A 492 6.51 -28.53 -5.22
N SER A 493 6.14 -28.23 -6.46
CA SER A 493 4.90 -28.74 -7.07
C SER A 493 4.82 -30.27 -7.10
N HIS A 494 5.94 -30.97 -7.34
CA HIS A 494 5.97 -32.44 -7.30
C HIS A 494 5.66 -32.97 -5.90
N GLN A 495 6.32 -32.43 -4.87
CA GLN A 495 6.10 -32.86 -3.48
C GLN A 495 4.65 -32.59 -3.04
N PHE A 496 4.09 -31.45 -3.45
CA PHE A 496 2.69 -31.13 -3.21
C PHE A 496 1.73 -32.15 -3.85
N ARG A 497 1.96 -32.55 -5.10
CA ARG A 497 1.14 -33.58 -5.78
C ARG A 497 1.19 -34.91 -5.04
N THR A 498 2.37 -35.37 -4.62
CA THR A 498 2.50 -36.60 -3.85
C THR A 498 1.75 -36.52 -2.51
N PHE A 499 1.85 -35.38 -1.81
CA PHE A 499 1.15 -35.19 -0.54
C PHE A 499 -0.37 -35.09 -0.71
N HIS A 500 -0.82 -34.42 -1.78
CA HIS A 500 -2.23 -34.34 -2.16
C HIS A 500 -2.83 -35.73 -2.43
N GLU A 501 -2.13 -36.59 -3.18
CA GLU A 501 -2.58 -37.96 -3.44
C GLU A 501 -2.75 -38.77 -2.14
N LEU A 502 -1.84 -38.60 -1.18
CA LEU A 502 -1.95 -39.25 0.13
C LEU A 502 -3.18 -38.77 0.89
N ILE A 503 -3.42 -37.45 0.94
CA ILE A 503 -4.60 -36.87 1.57
C ILE A 503 -5.88 -37.37 0.90
N SER A 504 -5.95 -37.35 -0.43
CA SER A 504 -7.12 -37.81 -1.18
C SER A 504 -7.46 -39.27 -0.88
N ARG A 505 -6.45 -40.15 -0.73
CA ARG A 505 -6.65 -41.56 -0.36
C ARG A 505 -7.21 -41.71 1.05
N GLU A 506 -6.66 -40.97 2.03
CA GLU A 506 -7.08 -41.05 3.43
C GLU A 506 -8.48 -40.44 3.63
N MET A 507 -8.79 -39.33 2.97
CA MET A 507 -10.13 -38.72 3.00
C MET A 507 -11.20 -39.69 2.50
N LYS A 508 -10.92 -40.51 1.48
CA LYS A 508 -11.85 -41.56 1.01
C LYS A 508 -12.17 -42.60 2.09
N LEU A 509 -11.21 -42.90 2.98
CA LEU A 509 -11.43 -43.81 4.11
C LEU A 509 -12.29 -43.17 5.21
N LEU A 510 -12.20 -41.85 5.37
CA LEU A 510 -12.94 -41.07 6.37
C LEU A 510 -14.29 -40.51 5.86
N ALA A 511 -14.59 -40.65 4.57
CA ALA A 511 -15.76 -40.06 3.92
C ALA A 511 -17.12 -40.50 4.51
N THR A 512 -17.17 -41.60 5.26
CA THR A 512 -18.37 -42.05 5.98
C THR A 512 -18.49 -41.46 7.39
N LYS A 513 -17.47 -40.76 7.89
CA LYS A 513 -17.36 -40.26 9.27
C LYS A 513 -17.24 -38.74 9.38
N VAL A 514 -16.74 -38.06 8.36
CA VAL A 514 -16.50 -36.60 8.37
C VAL A 514 -17.08 -35.98 7.11
N GLU A 515 -17.90 -34.96 7.29
CA GLU A 515 -18.38 -34.09 6.21
C GLU A 515 -17.49 -32.84 6.15
N TYR A 516 -16.87 -32.61 5.00
CA TYR A 516 -15.96 -31.47 4.79
C TYR A 516 -16.72 -30.29 4.17
N ASN A 517 -16.44 -29.08 4.65
CA ASN A 517 -17.15 -27.88 4.23
C ASN A 517 -16.78 -27.36 2.84
N SER A 518 -15.61 -27.77 2.34
CA SER A 518 -15.13 -27.40 1.01
C SER A 518 -14.45 -28.58 0.31
N PRO A 519 -14.48 -28.64 -1.03
CA PRO A 519 -13.76 -29.67 -1.77
C PRO A 519 -12.25 -29.48 -1.62
N LEU A 520 -11.51 -30.59 -1.67
CA LEU A 520 -10.06 -30.55 -1.78
C LEU A 520 -9.68 -29.92 -3.13
N ILE A 521 -8.79 -28.92 -3.12
CA ILE A 521 -8.29 -28.27 -4.33
C ILE A 521 -7.70 -29.29 -5.31
N GLU A 522 -7.99 -29.14 -6.60
CA GLU A 522 -7.38 -29.98 -7.63
C GLU A 522 -5.86 -29.69 -7.73
N PRO A 523 -5.00 -30.72 -7.87
CA PRO A 523 -3.55 -30.55 -7.84
C PRO A 523 -2.99 -29.74 -9.02
N ASN A 524 -3.79 -29.58 -10.09
CA ASN A 524 -3.47 -28.78 -11.27
C ASN A 524 -4.33 -27.50 -11.36
N SER A 525 -5.05 -27.14 -10.30
CA SER A 525 -5.82 -25.89 -10.27
C SER A 525 -4.90 -24.68 -10.47
N GLN A 526 -5.42 -23.65 -11.14
CA GLN A 526 -4.74 -22.35 -11.27
C GLN A 526 -4.53 -21.67 -9.90
N ASP A 527 -5.29 -22.09 -8.88
CA ASP A 527 -5.15 -21.59 -7.53
C ASP A 527 -3.90 -22.10 -6.81
N VAL A 528 -3.33 -23.23 -7.23
CA VAL A 528 -2.10 -23.77 -6.62
C VAL A 528 -0.92 -22.86 -6.94
N GLY A 529 -0.27 -22.33 -5.91
CA GLY A 529 0.85 -21.39 -6.05
C GLY A 529 0.47 -19.98 -6.52
N LYS A 530 -0.83 -19.67 -6.70
CA LYS A 530 -1.27 -18.36 -7.24
C LYS A 530 -0.73 -17.16 -6.44
N GLN A 531 -0.60 -17.30 -5.12
CA GLN A 531 -0.24 -16.20 -4.23
C GLN A 531 1.26 -15.87 -4.25
N ILE A 532 2.09 -16.76 -4.78
CA ILE A 532 3.54 -16.60 -4.80
C ILE A 532 4.12 -16.52 -6.21
N LYS A 533 3.33 -16.87 -7.25
CA LYS A 533 3.77 -16.83 -8.65
C LYS A 533 4.38 -15.47 -9.04
N MET A 534 3.73 -14.38 -8.64
CA MET A 534 4.24 -13.02 -8.90
C MET A 534 5.57 -12.76 -8.19
N THR A 535 5.73 -13.31 -6.97
CA THR A 535 6.97 -13.21 -6.20
C THR A 535 8.09 -14.04 -6.81
N GLU A 536 7.83 -15.26 -7.27
CA GLU A 536 8.83 -16.07 -7.97
C GLU A 536 9.32 -15.35 -9.23
N THR A 537 8.39 -14.77 -10.01
CA THR A 537 8.73 -14.02 -11.22
C THR A 537 9.53 -12.74 -10.90
N PHE A 538 9.17 -12.04 -9.81
CA PHE A 538 9.90 -10.88 -9.32
C PHE A 538 11.33 -11.25 -8.94
N LEU A 539 11.50 -12.32 -8.15
CA LEU A 539 12.80 -12.75 -7.65
C LEU A 539 13.72 -13.21 -8.78
N ASP A 540 13.19 -13.99 -9.72
CA ASP A 540 13.95 -14.46 -10.89
C ASP A 540 14.47 -13.29 -11.73
N LYS A 541 13.71 -12.18 -11.80
CA LYS A 541 14.06 -11.01 -12.61
C LYS A 541 14.98 -10.03 -11.86
N PHE A 542 14.78 -9.80 -10.56
CA PHE A 542 15.36 -8.66 -9.86
C PHE A 542 16.21 -8.99 -8.64
N GLU A 543 16.11 -10.18 -8.03
CA GLU A 543 16.81 -10.47 -6.77
C GLU A 543 18.34 -10.29 -6.86
N PRO A 544 19.04 -10.73 -7.92
CA PRO A 544 20.48 -10.54 -8.02
C PRO A 544 20.89 -9.06 -8.05
N ASP A 545 20.17 -8.24 -8.82
CA ASP A 545 20.45 -6.80 -8.93
C ASP A 545 20.18 -6.08 -7.60
N ILE A 546 19.10 -6.46 -6.91
CA ILE A 546 18.74 -5.93 -5.59
C ILE A 546 19.81 -6.28 -4.55
N TYR A 547 20.25 -7.55 -4.52
CA TYR A 547 21.30 -8.02 -3.62
C TYR A 547 22.60 -7.22 -3.84
N ASP A 548 23.02 -7.11 -5.10
CA ASP A 548 24.21 -6.38 -5.50
C ASP A 548 24.12 -4.89 -5.14
N TRP A 549 22.98 -4.25 -5.40
CA TRP A 549 22.78 -2.85 -5.08
C TRP A 549 22.83 -2.61 -3.58
N LEU A 550 22.08 -3.39 -2.81
CA LEU A 550 22.01 -3.25 -1.35
C LEU A 550 23.37 -3.49 -0.70
N THR A 551 24.12 -4.51 -1.11
CA THR A 551 25.43 -4.81 -0.54
C THR A 551 26.48 -3.76 -0.89
N LYS A 552 26.46 -3.18 -2.10
CA LYS A 552 27.37 -2.10 -2.52
C LYS A 552 27.08 -0.76 -1.82
N HIS A 553 25.81 -0.47 -1.55
CA HIS A 553 25.38 0.81 -0.96
C HIS A 553 25.13 0.73 0.55
N GLN A 554 25.46 -0.40 1.18
CA GLN A 554 25.50 -0.48 2.63
C GLN A 554 26.59 0.45 3.17
N ARG A 555 26.17 1.55 3.81
CA ARG A 555 27.08 2.34 4.63
C ARG A 555 27.70 1.43 5.69
N PRO A 556 29.02 1.54 5.97
CA PRO A 556 29.63 0.77 7.03
C PRO A 556 28.87 1.07 8.32
N VAL A 557 28.16 0.05 8.81
CA VAL A 557 27.55 0.08 10.12
C VAL A 557 28.73 0.21 11.07
N TYR A 558 28.89 1.35 11.73
CA TYR A 558 29.55 1.31 13.03
C TYR A 558 28.74 0.33 13.85
N ALA A 559 29.28 -0.88 13.99
CA ALA A 559 28.67 -2.02 14.64
C ALA A 559 28.41 -1.66 16.10
N ALA A 560 27.26 -1.03 16.34
CA ALA A 560 26.76 -0.67 17.65
C ALA A 560 25.25 -0.92 17.71
N SER A 561 24.75 -2.02 17.10
CA SER A 561 23.40 -2.52 17.37
C SER A 561 23.08 -3.95 16.88
N LEU A 562 24.03 -4.73 16.37
CA LEU A 562 23.80 -6.12 15.95
C LEU A 562 24.70 -7.15 16.63
N ALA A 563 25.12 -6.88 17.87
CA ALA A 563 25.42 -7.97 18.79
C ALA A 563 24.08 -8.47 19.35
N PRO A 564 23.87 -9.77 19.58
CA PRO A 564 22.82 -10.18 20.49
C PRO A 564 23.12 -9.46 21.81
N GLN A 565 22.33 -8.46 22.19
CA GLN A 565 22.38 -7.92 23.54
C GLN A 565 21.80 -9.01 24.47
N ARG A 566 22.60 -10.06 24.69
CA ARG A 566 22.70 -10.69 26.01
C ARG A 566 23.23 -9.60 26.91
N ASN A 567 22.30 -8.83 27.47
CA ASN A 567 22.40 -7.82 28.55
C ASN A 567 21.50 -6.61 28.26
N SER A 568 20.24 -6.83 27.86
CA SER A 568 19.20 -6.01 28.49
C SER A 568 19.15 -6.45 29.95
N SER A 569 19.20 -5.49 30.87
CA SER A 569 19.08 -5.76 32.31
C SER A 569 17.82 -6.62 32.57
N PRO A 570 17.92 -7.84 33.17
CA PRO A 570 16.77 -8.72 33.36
C PRO A 570 15.74 -8.19 34.39
N ASN A 571 16.00 -7.05 35.03
CA ASN A 571 15.47 -6.80 36.37
C ASN A 571 14.44 -5.67 36.49
N ARG A 572 13.94 -5.07 35.39
CA ARG A 572 12.82 -4.10 35.52
C ARG A 572 11.43 -4.69 35.36
N PHE A 573 11.25 -5.74 34.57
CA PHE A 573 9.91 -6.32 34.32
C PHE A 573 9.74 -7.74 34.86
N GLY A 574 10.81 -8.53 35.07
CA GLY A 574 10.73 -9.89 35.60
C GLY A 574 9.99 -10.02 36.95
N PRO A 575 10.24 -9.13 37.93
CA PRO A 575 9.49 -9.14 39.20
C PRO A 575 8.03 -8.72 39.03
N ILE A 576 7.74 -7.75 38.14
CA ILE A 576 6.40 -7.19 37.92
C ILE A 576 5.52 -8.20 37.16
N LEU A 577 6.06 -8.87 36.14
CA LEU A 577 5.37 -9.90 35.37
C LEU A 577 5.10 -11.16 36.20
N ARG A 578 6.05 -11.59 37.05
CA ARG A 578 5.82 -12.68 38.02
C ARG A 578 4.80 -12.32 39.08
N LEU A 579 4.77 -11.07 39.55
CA LEU A 579 3.77 -10.61 40.52
C LEU A 579 2.38 -10.49 39.87
N ALA A 580 2.27 -9.99 38.64
CA ALA A 580 1.01 -9.88 37.91
C ALA A 580 0.42 -11.26 37.55
N GLY A 581 1.22 -12.19 37.02
CA GLY A 581 0.79 -13.56 36.76
C GLY A 581 0.37 -14.31 38.04
N ASN A 582 1.06 -14.07 39.16
CA ASN A 582 0.68 -14.65 40.45
C ASN A 582 -0.53 -13.94 41.10
N LEU A 583 -0.73 -12.63 40.90
CA LEU A 583 -1.92 -11.91 41.35
C LEU A 583 -3.15 -12.32 40.54
N TYR A 584 -3.02 -12.46 39.22
CA TYR A 584 -4.09 -12.93 38.33
C TYR A 584 -4.52 -14.36 38.69
N ARG A 585 -3.55 -15.27 38.88
CA ARG A 585 -3.82 -16.64 39.39
C ARG A 585 -4.46 -16.67 40.78
N LYS A 586 -4.22 -15.66 41.62
CA LYS A 586 -4.83 -15.55 42.97
C LYS A 586 -6.23 -14.94 42.97
N LEU A 587 -6.51 -13.99 42.07
CA LEU A 587 -7.80 -13.29 42.03
C LEU A 587 -8.89 -14.09 41.31
N PHE A 588 -8.54 -14.95 40.34
CA PHE A 588 -9.52 -15.69 39.52
C PHE A 588 -9.63 -17.20 39.83
N LYS A 589 -8.79 -17.77 40.71
CA LYS A 589 -8.99 -19.14 41.22
C LYS A 589 -9.94 -19.22 42.42
N THR A 590 -10.48 -18.10 42.90
CA THR A 590 -11.38 -18.05 44.06
C THR A 590 -12.87 -18.02 43.74
N THR A 591 -13.28 -18.28 42.50
CA THR A 591 -14.69 -18.50 42.14
C THR A 591 -14.84 -19.82 41.41
N ASN A 592 -14.93 -20.90 42.20
CA ASN A 592 -15.56 -22.16 41.83
C ASN A 592 -16.64 -22.45 42.87
#